data_AF-A0A182Y4F1-F1
#
_entry.id   AF-A0A182Y4F1-F1
#
_cell.length_a   1.000
_cell.length_b   1.000
_cell.length_c   1.000
_cell.angle_alpha   90.00
_cell.angle_beta   90.00
_cell.angle_gamma   90.00
#
_symmetry.space_group_name_H-M   'P 1'
#
loop_
_entity.id
_entity.type
_entity.pdbx_description
1 polymer ?
#
loop_
_entity_poly.entity_id
_entity_poly.type
_entity_poly.pdbx_seq_one_letter_code
_entity_poly.pdbx_strand_id
1 'polypeptide(L)'
;MVRPNKPLLNLPLLDKPARYIVGVRGSRKLKVGDYTFTRNKECSDKTYWSCARAGMHRCKARVLTYNNKNGEQTYILRNGFHNHEPF
;
A
#
# COMPACT_ATOMS: atom_id res chain seq x y z
N MET A 1 -7.30 22.69 -12.95
CA MET A 1 -7.85 21.35 -13.27
C MET A 1 -8.34 20.71 -11.98
N VAL A 2 -9.64 20.84 -11.69
CA VAL A 2 -10.27 20.25 -10.50
C VAL A 2 -10.27 18.74 -10.70
N ARG A 3 -9.57 18.00 -9.84
CA ARG A 3 -9.66 16.54 -9.81
C ARG A 3 -11.12 16.21 -9.50
N PRO A 4 -11.86 15.49 -10.36
CA PRO A 4 -13.25 15.18 -10.08
C PRO A 4 -13.33 14.43 -8.76
N ASN A 5 -14.32 14.81 -7.95
CA ASN A 5 -14.67 14.17 -6.70
C ASN A 5 -15.11 12.73 -7.04
N LYS A 6 -14.16 11.80 -7.00
CA LYS A 6 -14.40 10.40 -7.33
C LYS A 6 -15.21 9.82 -6.17
N PRO A 7 -16.45 9.35 -6.37
CA PRO A 7 -17.30 8.87 -5.29
C PRO A 7 -16.58 7.78 -4.49
N LEU A 8 -16.65 7.88 -3.17
CA LEU A 8 -15.96 7.04 -2.17
C LEU A 8 -16.43 5.57 -2.14
N LEU A 9 -17.11 5.08 -3.17
CA LEU A 9 -17.86 3.82 -3.13
C LEU A 9 -17.16 2.63 -3.80
N ASN A 10 -15.84 2.66 -3.97
CA ASN A 10 -15.06 1.51 -4.44
C ASN A 10 -13.59 1.60 -4.00
N LEU A 11 -13.31 1.74 -2.70
CA LEU A 11 -11.94 1.54 -2.19
C LEU A 11 -11.83 0.17 -1.51
N PRO A 12 -11.29 -0.86 -2.19
CA PRO A 12 -11.20 -2.21 -1.63
C PRO A 12 -10.32 -2.33 -0.36
N LEU A 13 -9.65 -1.25 0.04
CA LEU A 13 -8.65 -1.24 1.11
C LEU A 13 -8.87 -0.20 2.20
N LEU A 14 -9.88 0.69 2.10
CA LEU A 14 -9.96 1.89 2.96
C LEU A 14 -10.07 1.58 4.46
N ASP A 15 -10.62 0.43 4.82
CA ASP A 15 -10.83 0.01 6.22
C ASP A 15 -10.06 -1.27 6.58
N LYS A 16 -9.12 -1.70 5.73
CA LYS A 16 -8.37 -2.93 5.97
C LYS A 16 -7.16 -2.65 6.84
N PRO A 17 -6.85 -3.47 7.86
CA PRO A 17 -5.64 -3.27 8.63
C PRO A 17 -4.41 -3.52 7.76
N ALA A 18 -3.38 -2.70 7.97
CA ALA A 18 -2.08 -2.91 7.38
C ALA A 18 -1.19 -3.69 8.36
N ARG A 19 -0.48 -4.71 7.87
CA ARG A 19 0.46 -5.50 8.66
C ARG A 19 1.71 -5.84 7.89
N TYR A 20 2.82 -6.03 8.59
CA TYR A 20 4.04 -6.53 7.99
C TYR A 20 4.00 -8.05 7.86
N ILE A 21 4.47 -8.54 6.71
CA ILE A 21 4.71 -9.95 6.47
C ILE A 21 6.13 -10.14 5.92
N VAL A 22 6.67 -11.35 6.07
CA VAL A 22 7.95 -11.73 5.49
C VAL A 22 7.68 -12.50 4.20
N GLY A 23 8.28 -12.05 3.10
CA GLY A 23 8.25 -12.79 1.84
C GLY A 23 9.13 -14.04 1.91
N VAL A 24 8.92 -14.98 1.00
CA VAL A 24 9.67 -16.26 0.94
C VAL A 24 11.19 -16.09 0.86
N ARG A 25 11.69 -14.93 0.40
CA ARG A 25 13.13 -14.58 0.35
C ARG A 25 13.57 -13.66 1.50
N GLY A 26 12.83 -13.64 2.61
CA GLY A 26 13.14 -12.83 3.79
C GLY A 26 12.81 -11.34 3.67
N SER A 27 12.32 -10.85 2.53
CA SER A 27 12.02 -9.43 2.35
C SER A 27 10.77 -8.99 3.11
N ARG A 28 10.85 -7.85 3.82
CA ARG A 28 9.68 -7.23 4.47
C ARG A 28 8.69 -6.73 3.41
N LYS A 29 7.41 -7.08 3.58
CA LYS A 29 6.29 -6.61 2.75
C LYS A 29 5.20 -6.02 3.63
N LEU A 30 4.41 -5.13 3.06
CA LEU A 30 3.19 -4.62 3.68
C LEU A 30 1.99 -5.35 3.10
N LYS A 31 1.12 -5.92 3.94
CA LYS A 31 -0.14 -6.54 3.54
C LYS A 31 -1.29 -5.65 3.99
N VAL A 32 -2.17 -5.28 3.06
CA VAL A 32 -3.40 -4.51 3.32
C VAL A 32 -4.54 -5.30 2.68
N GLY A 33 -5.47 -5.79 3.50
CA GLY A 33 -6.45 -6.78 3.05
C GLY A 33 -5.76 -8.01 2.45
N ASP A 34 -6.12 -8.37 1.22
CA ASP A 34 -5.57 -9.51 0.47
C ASP A 34 -4.46 -9.11 -0.51
N TYR A 35 -4.11 -7.82 -0.57
CA TYR A 35 -3.05 -7.34 -1.44
C TYR A 35 -1.75 -7.16 -0.67
N THR A 36 -0.64 -7.44 -1.35
CA THR A 36 0.71 -7.24 -0.81
C THR A 36 1.43 -6.14 -1.57
N PHE A 37 2.27 -5.41 -0.84
CA PHE A 37 3.06 -4.30 -1.33
C PHE A 37 4.54 -4.51 -0.98
N THR A 38 5.40 -4.19 -1.93
CA THR A 38 6.86 -4.22 -1.80
C THR A 38 7.39 -2.82 -1.54
N ARG A 39 8.41 -2.72 -0.67
CA ARG A 39 9.06 -1.45 -0.35
C ARG A 39 9.71 -0.86 -1.59
N ASN A 40 9.38 0.41 -1.90
CA ASN A 40 9.91 1.15 -3.04
C ASN A 40 11.01 2.14 -2.61
N LYS A 41 10.75 2.90 -1.55
CA LYS A 41 11.69 3.85 -0.97
C LYS A 41 11.42 3.98 0.52
N GLU A 42 12.47 4.04 1.31
CA GLU A 42 12.40 4.34 2.74
C GLU A 42 13.08 5.68 2.98
N CYS A 43 12.40 6.53 3.74
CA CYS A 43 12.91 7.77 4.32
C CYS A 43 12.83 7.64 5.85
N SER A 44 13.40 8.60 6.56
CA SER A 44 13.51 8.58 8.03
C SER A 44 12.18 8.31 8.75
N ASP A 45 11.09 8.95 8.31
CA ASP A 45 9.76 8.90 8.93
C ASP A 45 8.70 8.19 8.07
N LYS A 46 9.07 7.80 6.84
CA LYS A 46 8.11 7.39 5.80
C LYS A 46 8.63 6.23 4.98
N THR A 47 7.75 5.29 4.65
CA THR A 47 8.06 4.22 3.70
C THR A 47 7.03 4.18 2.58
N TYR A 48 7.50 4.25 1.35
CA TYR A 48 6.69 4.17 0.14
C TYR A 48 6.61 2.73 -0.32
N TRP A 49 5.40 2.27 -0.59
CA TRP A 49 5.09 0.90 -0.97
C TRP A 49 4.38 0.85 -2.31
N SER A 50 4.80 -0.09 -3.14
CA SER A 50 4.22 -0.40 -4.46
C SER A 50 3.52 -1.73 -4.40
N CYS A 51 2.42 -1.90 -5.12
CA CYS A 51 1.82 -3.24 -5.26
C CYS A 51 2.89 -4.26 -5.67
N ALA A 52 2.90 -5.44 -5.06
CA ALA A 52 3.84 -6.51 -5.40
C ALA A 52 3.73 -6.96 -6.88
N ARG A 53 2.58 -6.67 -7.53
CA ARG A 53 2.31 -6.92 -8.95
C ARG A 53 2.52 -5.69 -9.83
N ALA A 54 3.15 -4.63 -9.33
CA ALA A 54 3.44 -3.43 -10.13
C ALA A 54 4.28 -3.75 -11.38
N GLY A 55 5.24 -4.68 -11.29
CA GLY A 55 6.04 -5.10 -12.45
C GLY A 55 5.26 -5.96 -13.44
N MET A 56 4.54 -6.98 -12.94
CA MET A 56 3.85 -7.96 -13.78
C MET A 56 2.53 -7.44 -14.40
N HIS A 57 1.70 -6.74 -13.61
CA HIS A 57 0.38 -6.26 -14.03
C HIS A 57 0.34 -4.76 -14.32
N ARG A 58 1.50 -4.07 -14.26
CA ARG A 58 1.57 -2.58 -14.32
C ARG A 58 0.63 -1.92 -13.30
N CYS A 59 0.38 -2.62 -12.17
CA CYS A 59 -0.54 -2.17 -11.14
C CYS A 59 -0.05 -0.85 -10.54
N LYS A 60 -0.95 0.13 -10.48
CA LYS A 60 -0.63 1.48 -9.98
C LYS A 60 -0.96 1.67 -8.51
N ALA A 61 -1.37 0.63 -7.78
CA ALA A 61 -1.70 0.76 -6.37
C ALA A 61 -0.45 1.12 -5.53
N ARG A 62 -0.62 2.06 -4.60
CA ARG A 62 0.44 2.66 -3.78
C ARG A 62 -0.03 2.93 -2.36
N VAL A 63 0.82 2.60 -1.40
CA VAL A 63 0.62 2.86 0.03
C VAL A 63 1.83 3.63 0.58
N LEU A 64 1.59 4.48 1.57
CA LEU A 64 2.62 5.18 2.32
C LEU A 64 2.43 4.87 3.80
N THR A 65 3.46 4.38 4.48
CA THR A 65 3.44 4.22 5.95
C THR A 65 4.24 5.35 6.59
N TYR A 66 3.81 5.79 7.77
CA TYR A 66 4.49 6.78 8.61
C TYR A 66 4.86 6.15 9.93
N ASN A 67 6.10 6.37 10.36
CA ASN A 67 6.52 6.06 11.73
C ASN A 67 6.42 7.35 12.54
N ASN A 68 5.44 7.42 13.45
CA ASN A 68 5.34 8.52 14.39
C ASN A 68 6.43 8.39 15.45
N LYS A 69 6.85 9.53 16.03
CA LYS A 69 7.88 9.58 17.09
C LYS A 69 7.53 8.74 18.32
N ASN A 70 6.24 8.47 18.52
CA ASN A 70 5.72 7.70 19.65
C ASN A 70 5.73 6.18 19.39
N GLY A 71 6.30 5.72 18.27
CA GLY A 71 6.29 4.31 17.85
C GLY A 71 5.00 3.85 17.19
N GLU A 72 3.96 4.69 17.15
CA GLU A 72 2.73 4.42 16.42
C GLU A 72 2.99 4.47 14.91
N GLN A 73 2.45 3.50 14.19
CA GLN A 73 2.54 3.44 12.74
C GLN A 73 1.18 3.65 12.11
N THR A 74 1.09 4.64 11.23
CA THR A 74 -0.09 4.89 10.40
C THR A 74 0.20 4.61 8.94
N TYR A 75 -0.84 4.39 8.14
CA TYR A 75 -0.69 4.23 6.70
C TYR A 75 -1.75 5.02 5.93
N ILE A 76 -1.39 5.44 4.73
CA ILE A 76 -2.24 6.20 3.82
C ILE A 76 -2.24 5.51 2.45
N LEU A 77 -3.44 5.23 1.92
CA LEU A 77 -3.62 4.79 0.55
C LEU A 77 -3.40 5.97 -0.40
N ARG A 78 -2.32 5.92 -1.19
CA ARG A 78 -2.06 6.90 -2.25
C ARG A 78 -2.83 6.56 -3.52
N ASN A 79 -2.93 5.27 -3.81
CA ASN A 79 -3.84 4.71 -4.79
C ASN A 79 -4.27 3.31 -4.32
N GLY A 80 -5.54 3.13 -3.96
CA GLY A 80 -6.07 1.85 -3.48
C GLY A 80 -6.64 0.95 -4.59
N PHE A 81 -6.63 1.40 -5.85
CA PHE A 81 -7.22 0.64 -6.95
C PHE A 81 -6.22 -0.36 -7.54
N HIS A 82 -6.61 -1.63 -7.52
CA HIS A 82 -5.92 -2.73 -8.19
C HIS A 82 -6.60 -3.05 -9.53
N ASN A 83 -5.82 -3.51 -10.49
CA ASN A 83 -6.26 -3.94 -11.83
C ASN A 83 -6.08 -5.45 -12.03
N HIS A 84 -6.02 -6.18 -10.92
CA HIS A 84 -5.81 -7.62 -10.86
C HIS A 84 -6.43 -8.13 -9.56
N GLU A 85 -6.74 -9.42 -9.51
CA GLU A 85 -7.26 -10.07 -8.31
C GLU A 85 -6.17 -10.26 -7.23
N PRO A 86 -6.56 -10.40 -5.95
CA PRO A 86 -5.65 -10.81 -4.88
C PRO A 86 -5.06 -12.21 -5.12
N PHE A 87 -3.94 -12.51 -4.47
CA PHE A 87 -3.28 -13.82 -4.49
C PHE A 87 -3.05 -14.33 -3.06
#